data_AF-A0A9W9X7H0-F1
#
_entry.id   AF-A0A9W9X7H0-F1
#
_cell.length_a   1.000
_cell.length_b   1.000
_cell.length_c   1.000
_cell.angle_alpha   90.00
_cell.angle_beta   90.00
_cell.angle_gamma   90.00
#
_symmetry.space_group_name_H-M   'P 1'
#
loop_
_entity.id
_entity.type
_entity.pdbx_description
1 polymer ?
#
loop_
_entity_poly.entity_id
_entity_poly.type
_entity_poly.pdbx_seq_one_letter_code
_entity_poly.pdbx_strand_id
1 'polypeptide(L)'
;MPSPDEQADNLPLLLHATHDEPIYRLEAILHDIIKHSPEGRKIASEWLLGAKSEAKYKPVVPSSTTPGASALPIKHESISEPKGKEPISPRIENCIYCLEDFDVTQNSETSCRYHVEHDIVDAEFFQEEIAAGIDVDNDDHRLAWPDKFYYPCCGRDLIDEQCQIGWHKAADPGDRPRKRFTRTEVI
;
A
#
# COMPACT_ATOMS: atom_id res chain seq x y z
N MET A 1 4.55 24.55 -46.20
CA MET A 1 4.19 24.84 -44.80
C MET A 1 3.32 23.69 -44.32
N PRO A 2 3.85 22.71 -43.59
CA PRO A 2 3.06 21.60 -43.08
C PRO A 2 2.20 22.04 -41.87
N SER A 3 1.04 21.40 -41.73
CA SER A 3 0.01 21.62 -40.71
C SER A 3 0.51 21.30 -39.29
N PRO A 4 0.04 21.97 -38.21
CA PRO A 4 0.46 21.67 -36.83
C PRO A 4 -0.10 20.36 -36.26
N ASP A 5 -1.11 19.76 -36.88
CA ASP A 5 -1.91 18.70 -36.24
C ASP A 5 -1.75 17.34 -36.95
N GLU A 6 -0.52 16.85 -37.02
CA GLU A 6 -0.25 15.44 -37.30
C GLU A 6 0.54 14.85 -36.12
N GLN A 7 -0.02 14.97 -34.92
CA GLN A 7 0.50 14.30 -33.74
C GLN A 7 0.12 12.83 -33.87
N ALA A 8 1.11 12.00 -34.21
CA ALA A 8 0.94 10.55 -34.26
C ALA A 8 0.30 10.06 -32.95
N ASP A 9 -0.67 9.15 -33.06
CA ASP A 9 -1.30 8.51 -31.91
C ASP A 9 -0.27 7.62 -31.20
N ASN A 10 0.51 8.25 -30.34
CA ASN A 10 1.59 7.63 -29.57
C ASN A 10 1.06 6.97 -28.30
N LEU A 11 -0.26 6.93 -28.09
CA LEU A 11 -0.88 6.36 -26.90
C LEU A 11 -0.44 4.90 -26.67
N PRO A 12 -0.41 4.01 -27.68
CA PRO A 12 0.03 2.63 -27.46
C PRO A 12 1.49 2.52 -27.01
N LEU A 13 2.37 3.38 -27.54
CA LEU A 13 3.79 3.40 -27.19
C LEU A 13 4.03 3.94 -25.79
N LEU A 14 3.28 4.97 -25.39
CA LEU A 14 3.34 5.52 -24.04
C LEU A 14 2.82 4.54 -23.00
N LEU A 15 1.76 3.79 -23.29
CA LEU A 15 1.25 2.74 -22.41
C LEU A 15 2.27 1.61 -22.22
N HIS A 16 2.94 1.17 -23.28
CA HIS A 16 4.01 0.18 -23.15
C HIS A 16 5.16 0.71 -22.29
N ALA A 17 5.61 1.94 -22.55
CA ALA A 17 6.70 2.55 -21.78
C ALA A 17 6.35 2.69 -20.29
N THR A 18 5.07 2.86 -19.93
CA THR A 18 4.71 2.93 -18.50
C THR A 18 4.88 1.62 -17.74
N HIS A 19 4.94 0.47 -18.43
CA HIS A 19 5.17 -0.83 -17.79
C HIS A 19 6.67 -1.11 -17.54
N ASP A 20 7.54 -0.61 -18.41
CA ASP A 20 8.98 -0.89 -18.35
C ASP A 20 9.78 0.15 -17.55
N GLU A 21 9.18 1.30 -17.24
CA GLU A 21 9.88 2.41 -16.59
C GLU A 21 9.85 2.30 -15.06
N PRO A 22 10.98 2.59 -14.38
CA PRO A 22 11.05 2.47 -12.94
C PRO A 22 10.17 3.52 -12.25
N ILE A 23 9.64 3.15 -11.08
CA ILE A 23 8.63 3.92 -10.32
C ILE A 23 9.04 5.39 -10.13
N TYR A 24 10.29 5.66 -9.76
CA TYR A 24 10.78 7.03 -9.54
C TYR A 24 10.68 7.92 -10.79
N ARG A 25 10.79 7.33 -11.99
CA ARG A 25 10.68 8.06 -13.25
C ARG A 25 9.22 8.35 -13.58
N LEU A 26 8.33 7.39 -13.34
CA LEU A 26 6.89 7.59 -13.45
C LEU A 26 6.39 8.68 -12.49
N GLU A 27 6.89 8.69 -11.26
CA GLU A 27 6.61 9.74 -10.28
C GLU A 27 7.08 11.11 -10.78
N ALA A 28 8.31 11.20 -11.29
CA ALA A 28 8.85 12.45 -11.84
C ALA A 28 8.00 12.98 -13.01
N ILE A 29 7.56 12.09 -13.90
CA ILE A 29 6.67 12.42 -15.03
C ILE A 29 5.32 12.91 -14.51
N LEU A 30 4.70 12.22 -13.55
CA LEU A 30 3.44 12.63 -12.95
C LEU A 30 3.56 14.02 -12.29
N HIS A 31 4.65 14.26 -11.56
CA HIS A 31 4.96 15.55 -10.97
C HIS A 31 5.06 16.66 -12.03
N ASP A 32 5.72 16.39 -13.15
CA ASP A 32 5.86 17.34 -14.25
C ASP A 32 4.50 17.64 -14.91
N ILE A 33 3.69 16.61 -15.18
CA ILE A 33 2.32 16.74 -15.71
C ILE A 33 1.44 17.60 -14.78
N ILE A 34 1.45 17.34 -13.47
CA ILE A 34 0.70 18.13 -12.48
C ILE A 34 1.20 19.59 -12.47
N LYS A 35 2.50 19.81 -12.57
CA LYS A 35 3.06 21.16 -12.53
C LYS A 35 2.69 21.96 -13.79
N HIS A 36 2.69 21.33 -14.95
CA HIS A 36 2.64 22.02 -16.23
C HIS A 36 1.32 21.89 -17.00
N SER A 37 0.45 20.93 -16.68
CA SER A 37 -0.87 20.75 -17.31
C SER A 37 -2.03 21.01 -16.32
N PRO A 38 -2.96 21.95 -16.61
CA PRO A 38 -4.16 22.14 -15.80
C PRO A 38 -5.11 20.93 -15.85
N GLU A 39 -5.21 20.24 -16.99
CA GLU A 39 -5.98 19.00 -17.14
C GLU A 39 -5.37 17.87 -16.31
N GLY A 40 -4.04 17.72 -16.36
CA GLY A 40 -3.30 16.76 -15.54
C GLY A 40 -3.53 16.98 -14.03
N ARG A 41 -3.56 18.24 -13.57
CA ARG A 41 -3.92 18.57 -12.18
C ARG A 41 -5.32 18.15 -11.81
N LYS A 42 -6.30 18.37 -12.70
CA LYS A 42 -7.69 18.01 -12.44
C LYS A 42 -7.83 16.50 -12.26
N ILE A 43 -7.25 15.72 -13.18
CA ILE A 43 -7.24 14.26 -13.11
C ILE A 43 -6.51 13.79 -11.84
N ALA A 44 -5.30 14.27 -11.58
CA ALA A 44 -4.56 13.90 -10.37
C ALA A 44 -5.32 14.25 -9.09
N SER A 45 -6.03 15.38 -9.04
CA SER A 45 -6.84 15.77 -7.88
C SER A 45 -8.03 14.83 -7.65
N GLU A 46 -8.69 14.38 -8.71
CA GLU A 46 -9.80 13.44 -8.61
C GLU A 46 -9.35 12.08 -8.06
N TRP A 47 -8.20 11.58 -8.54
CA TRP A 47 -7.71 10.26 -8.16
C TRP A 47 -7.00 10.27 -6.80
N LEU A 48 -6.08 11.21 -6.58
CA LEU A 48 -5.25 11.26 -5.37
C LEU A 48 -5.94 11.93 -4.18
N LEU A 49 -6.88 12.85 -4.43
CA LEU A 49 -7.58 13.60 -3.38
C LEU A 49 -9.07 13.25 -3.26
N GLY A 50 -9.68 12.71 -4.31
CA GLY A 50 -11.11 12.35 -4.33
C GLY A 50 -11.45 11.00 -3.67
N ALA A 51 -10.48 10.09 -3.50
CA ALA A 51 -10.72 8.74 -2.99
C ALA A 51 -10.78 8.61 -1.45
N LYS A 52 -11.35 9.60 -0.74
CA LYS A 52 -11.62 9.50 0.71
C LYS A 52 -13.08 9.20 1.07
N SER A 53 -13.94 8.94 0.10
CA SER A 53 -15.32 8.52 0.36
C SER A 53 -15.69 7.27 -0.45
N GLU A 54 -15.81 6.17 0.29
CA GLU A 54 -16.59 4.97 0.00
C GLU A 54 -16.06 3.96 -1.03
N ALA A 55 -15.44 2.90 -0.51
CA ALA A 55 -15.66 1.54 -0.99
C ALA A 55 -15.87 0.62 0.22
N LYS A 56 -17.10 0.67 0.75
CA LYS A 56 -17.63 -0.22 1.78
C LYS A 56 -17.84 -1.59 1.16
N TYR A 57 -16.79 -2.41 1.09
CA TYR A 57 -16.92 -3.80 0.67
C TYR A 57 -17.72 -4.54 1.76
N LYS A 58 -18.97 -4.90 1.46
CA LYS A 58 -19.78 -5.82 2.27
C LYS A 58 -19.50 -7.24 1.76
N PRO A 59 -18.88 -8.13 2.54
CA PRO A 59 -18.91 -9.54 2.22
C PRO A 59 -20.34 -10.04 2.40
N VAL A 60 -20.92 -10.54 1.31
CA VAL A 60 -22.17 -11.29 1.32
C VAL A 60 -21.88 -12.67 1.93
N VAL A 61 -22.34 -12.89 3.16
CA VAL A 61 -22.40 -14.23 3.75
C VAL A 61 -23.82 -14.77 3.58
N PRO A 62 -24.03 -15.98 3.05
CA PRO A 62 -25.35 -16.61 3.03
C PRO A 62 -25.78 -17.01 4.44
N SER A 63 -27.00 -16.59 4.79
CA SER A 63 -27.68 -16.89 6.04
C SER A 63 -28.08 -18.37 6.11
N SER A 64 -28.03 -18.95 7.31
CA SER A 64 -28.77 -20.17 7.67
C SER A 64 -29.33 -20.04 9.09
N THR A 65 -30.52 -20.61 9.25
CA THR A 65 -31.62 -20.08 10.06
C THR A 65 -31.86 -20.88 11.37
N THR A 66 -32.11 -20.17 12.49
CA THR A 66 -33.01 -20.49 13.65
C THR A 66 -32.68 -21.62 14.69
N PRO A 67 -33.45 -21.77 15.81
CA PRO A 67 -33.53 -20.89 17.00
C PRO A 67 -33.53 -21.68 18.35
N GLY A 68 -33.33 -21.02 19.52
CA GLY A 68 -33.48 -21.71 20.82
C GLY A 68 -33.56 -20.77 22.02
N ALA A 69 -34.70 -20.82 22.72
CA ALA A 69 -35.08 -19.98 23.86
C ALA A 69 -34.54 -20.47 25.21
N SER A 70 -34.34 -19.56 26.18
CA SER A 70 -34.86 -19.65 27.57
C SER A 70 -34.40 -18.48 28.45
N ALA A 71 -35.13 -18.27 29.54
CA ALA A 71 -35.39 -16.98 30.19
C ALA A 71 -34.76 -16.83 31.60
N LEU A 72 -34.31 -15.60 31.91
CA LEU A 72 -34.35 -14.85 33.20
C LEU A 72 -33.51 -15.37 34.43
N PRO A 73 -33.44 -14.65 35.58
CA PRO A 73 -32.83 -13.31 35.81
C PRO A 73 -32.04 -13.21 37.15
N ILE A 74 -30.97 -12.39 37.30
CA ILE A 74 -30.48 -11.97 38.64
C ILE A 74 -29.98 -10.51 38.65
N LYS A 75 -30.37 -9.81 39.73
CA LYS A 75 -30.31 -8.37 40.09
C LYS A 75 -28.91 -7.80 40.42
N HIS A 76 -28.76 -6.48 40.15
CA HIS A 76 -28.22 -5.35 40.96
C HIS A 76 -27.15 -5.66 42.03
N GLU A 77 -26.05 -4.93 42.26
CA GLU A 77 -25.75 -3.48 42.29
C GLU A 77 -24.24 -3.40 42.70
N SER A 78 -23.32 -2.59 42.15
CA SER A 78 -23.02 -1.22 42.62
C SER A 78 -21.57 -0.85 42.21
N ILE A 79 -21.42 0.32 41.57
CA ILE A 79 -20.36 1.32 41.73
C ILE A 79 -18.89 0.91 41.50
N SER A 80 -18.36 1.30 40.34
CA SER A 80 -17.49 2.47 40.25
C SER A 80 -17.24 2.79 38.77
N GLU A 81 -17.75 3.95 38.32
CA GLU A 81 -17.47 4.46 36.98
C GLU A 81 -15.95 4.66 36.82
N PRO A 82 -15.27 3.98 35.88
CA PRO A 82 -13.93 4.39 35.52
C PRO A 82 -14.05 5.73 34.81
N LYS A 83 -13.63 6.77 35.53
CA LYS A 83 -13.32 8.12 35.04
C LYS A 83 -12.90 8.03 33.57
N GLY A 84 -13.80 8.43 32.68
CA GLY A 84 -13.66 8.22 31.24
C GLY A 84 -12.29 8.68 30.79
N LYS A 85 -11.41 7.74 30.46
CA LYS A 85 -10.23 8.05 29.68
C LYS A 85 -10.79 8.54 28.36
N GLU A 86 -10.58 9.82 28.05
CA GLU A 86 -10.85 10.31 26.71
C GLU A 86 -10.25 9.30 25.73
N PRO A 87 -11.02 8.80 24.75
CA PRO A 87 -10.51 7.85 23.79
C PRO A 87 -9.30 8.48 23.13
N ILE A 88 -8.11 7.92 23.41
CA ILE A 88 -6.88 8.33 22.76
C ILE A 88 -7.15 8.17 21.26
N SER A 89 -7.06 9.27 20.52
CA SER A 89 -7.28 9.20 19.09
C SER A 89 -6.26 8.23 18.48
N PRO A 90 -6.69 7.31 17.62
CA PRO A 90 -5.78 6.36 16.99
C PRO A 90 -4.74 7.14 16.20
N ARG A 91 -3.47 6.78 16.38
CA ARG A 91 -2.36 7.37 15.62
C ARG A 91 -1.92 6.34 14.62
N ILE A 92 -2.46 6.45 13.41
CA ILE A 92 -2.15 5.55 12.31
C ILE A 92 -0.84 6.01 11.66
N GLU A 93 0.13 5.10 11.59
CA GLU A 93 1.39 5.26 10.86
C GLU A 93 1.60 4.06 9.93
N ASN A 94 2.46 4.17 8.93
CA ASN A 94 2.77 3.08 8.01
C ASN A 94 4.08 2.39 8.43
N CYS A 95 4.10 1.06 8.43
CA CYS A 95 5.25 0.28 8.85
C CYS A 95 6.29 0.13 7.72
N ILE A 96 7.56 0.42 8.00
CA ILE A 96 8.65 0.31 7.00
C ILE A 96 9.01 -1.12 6.63
N TYR A 97 8.55 -2.12 7.39
CA TYR A 97 8.88 -3.53 7.15
C TYR A 97 7.78 -4.29 6.42
N CYS A 98 6.55 -4.23 6.93
CA CYS A 98 5.41 -4.92 6.30
C CYS A 98 4.58 -4.02 5.38
N LEU A 99 4.88 -2.72 5.33
CA LEU A 99 4.17 -1.72 4.52
C LEU A 99 2.68 -1.54 4.86
N GLU A 100 2.20 -2.15 5.94
CA GLU A 100 0.84 -2.00 6.45
C GLU A 100 0.71 -0.79 7.39
N ASP A 101 -0.48 -0.20 7.38
CA ASP A 101 -0.89 0.82 8.34
C ASP A 101 -1.17 0.19 9.71
N PHE A 102 -0.61 0.78 10.76
CA PHE A 102 -0.77 0.31 12.13
C PHE A 102 -1.11 1.45 13.09
N ASP A 103 -1.91 1.15 14.11
CA ASP A 103 -2.14 2.08 15.22
C ASP A 103 -1.00 1.97 16.22
N VAL A 104 -0.25 3.07 16.39
CA VAL A 104 0.86 3.16 17.35
C VAL A 104 0.40 2.81 18.77
N THR A 105 -0.86 3.07 19.12
CA THR A 105 -1.40 2.77 20.47
C THR A 105 -1.71 1.28 20.69
N GLN A 106 -1.85 0.51 19.61
CA GLN A 106 -2.14 -0.93 19.63
C GLN A 106 -0.95 -1.79 19.16
N ASN A 107 0.20 -1.18 18.87
CA ASN A 107 1.39 -1.89 18.44
C ASN A 107 1.93 -2.77 19.57
N SER A 108 2.31 -4.01 19.24
CA SER A 108 2.84 -4.99 20.17
C SER A 108 4.02 -5.74 19.55
N GLU A 109 4.73 -6.51 20.36
CA GLU A 109 5.88 -7.31 19.90
C GLU A 109 5.51 -8.41 18.91
N THR A 110 4.23 -8.73 18.75
CA THR A 110 3.74 -9.74 17.81
C THR A 110 2.88 -9.18 16.69
N SER A 111 2.80 -7.85 16.56
CA SER A 111 1.87 -7.21 15.63
C SER A 111 2.36 -7.22 14.18
N CYS A 112 3.67 -7.12 13.94
CA CYS A 112 4.23 -7.04 12.61
C CYS A 112 4.86 -8.38 12.22
N ARG A 113 4.51 -8.89 11.03
CA ARG A 113 5.19 -10.02 10.39
C ARG A 113 5.86 -9.54 9.12
N TYR A 114 7.15 -9.83 8.94
CA TYR A 114 7.93 -9.27 7.83
C TYR A 114 9.17 -10.10 7.47
N HIS A 115 9.70 -9.85 6.26
CA HIS A 115 11.07 -10.18 5.89
C HIS A 115 11.92 -8.91 6.02
N VAL A 116 13.15 -9.02 6.54
CA VAL A 116 14.05 -7.85 6.70
C VAL A 116 14.65 -7.43 5.36
N GLU A 117 14.91 -8.41 4.51
CA GLU A 117 15.53 -8.24 3.21
C GLU A 117 14.46 -8.42 2.14
N HIS A 118 14.59 -7.70 1.03
CA HIS A 118 13.76 -7.92 -0.15
C HIS A 118 14.05 -9.28 -0.77
N ASP A 119 13.06 -9.81 -1.48
CA ASP A 119 13.22 -11.00 -2.29
C ASP A 119 14.26 -10.79 -3.39
N ILE A 120 14.88 -11.88 -3.79
CA ILE A 120 15.83 -11.93 -4.90
C ILE A 120 15.44 -13.05 -5.85
N VAL A 121 15.72 -12.84 -7.13
CA VAL A 121 15.45 -13.81 -8.19
C VAL A 121 16.39 -15.02 -8.11
N ASP A 122 15.86 -16.21 -8.37
CA ASP A 122 16.64 -17.42 -8.62
C ASP A 122 17.31 -17.33 -10.00
N ALA A 123 18.55 -16.82 -10.00
CA ALA A 123 19.33 -16.62 -11.22
C ALA A 123 19.70 -17.92 -11.94
N GLU A 124 19.67 -19.08 -11.27
CA GLU A 124 19.92 -20.37 -11.93
C GLU A 124 18.71 -20.80 -12.75
N PHE A 125 17.50 -20.55 -12.25
CA PHE A 125 16.26 -20.87 -12.96
C PHE A 125 16.07 -19.98 -14.21
N PHE A 126 16.29 -18.67 -14.07
CA PHE A 126 16.11 -17.69 -15.14
C PHE A 126 17.38 -17.44 -15.97
N GLN A 127 18.33 -18.39 -15.98
CA GLN A 127 19.64 -18.18 -16.59
C GLN A 127 19.54 -17.83 -18.09
N GLU A 128 18.59 -18.42 -18.82
CA GLU A 128 18.42 -18.19 -20.25
C GLU A 128 17.84 -16.79 -20.54
N GLU A 129 16.82 -16.39 -19.78
CA GLU A 129 16.17 -15.09 -19.87
C GLU A 129 17.14 -13.96 -19.51
N ILE A 130 17.89 -14.14 -18.42
CA ILE A 130 18.93 -13.21 -18.00
C ILE A 130 20.02 -13.12 -19.09
N ALA A 131 20.44 -14.24 -19.66
CA ALA A 131 21.42 -14.26 -20.77
C ALA A 131 20.88 -13.60 -22.05
N ALA A 132 19.56 -13.66 -22.28
CA ALA A 132 18.87 -12.96 -23.35
C ALA A 132 18.68 -11.45 -23.06
N GLY A 133 19.06 -10.97 -21.87
CA GLY A 133 18.92 -9.57 -21.45
C GLY A 133 17.50 -9.18 -21.05
N ILE A 134 16.66 -10.16 -20.70
CA ILE A 134 15.31 -9.92 -20.18
C ILE A 134 15.43 -9.55 -18.70
N ASP A 135 14.74 -8.49 -18.30
CA ASP A 135 14.59 -8.17 -16.89
C ASP A 135 13.60 -9.13 -16.26
N VAL A 136 14.10 -10.07 -15.48
CA VAL A 136 13.29 -11.07 -14.77
C VAL A 136 12.89 -10.60 -13.37
N ASP A 137 13.47 -9.49 -12.90
CA ASP A 137 13.19 -8.93 -11.57
C ASP A 137 12.00 -7.96 -11.60
N ASN A 138 10.88 -8.40 -12.18
CA ASN A 138 9.67 -7.60 -12.33
C ASN A 138 8.41 -8.27 -11.74
N ASP A 139 7.34 -7.49 -11.62
CA ASP A 139 6.08 -7.95 -11.00
C ASP A 139 5.40 -9.07 -11.79
N ASP A 140 5.53 -9.08 -13.13
CA ASP A 140 4.93 -10.12 -13.97
C ASP A 140 5.58 -11.49 -13.71
N HIS A 141 6.90 -11.53 -13.56
CA HIS A 141 7.63 -12.77 -13.22
C HIS A 141 7.34 -13.21 -11.79
N ARG A 142 7.26 -12.26 -10.84
CA ARG A 142 6.85 -12.56 -9.45
C ARG A 142 5.45 -13.17 -9.38
N LEU A 143 4.53 -12.72 -10.22
CA LEU A 143 3.18 -13.28 -10.29
C LEU A 143 3.15 -14.65 -10.97
N ALA A 144 3.95 -14.85 -12.02
CA ALA A 144 3.98 -16.08 -12.80
C ALA A 144 4.76 -17.21 -12.12
N TRP A 145 5.86 -16.89 -11.44
CA TRP A 145 6.76 -17.83 -10.78
C TRP A 145 7.17 -17.36 -9.37
N PRO A 146 6.20 -17.20 -8.44
CA PRO A 146 6.50 -16.72 -7.08
C PRO A 146 7.46 -17.65 -6.32
N ASP A 147 7.56 -18.92 -6.69
CA ASP A 147 8.48 -19.92 -6.14
C ASP A 147 9.92 -19.82 -6.68
N LYS A 148 10.18 -18.87 -7.58
CA LYS A 148 11.49 -18.57 -8.17
C LYS A 148 12.07 -17.23 -7.72
N PHE A 149 11.47 -16.68 -6.68
CA PHE A 149 11.97 -15.55 -5.92
C PHE A 149 12.03 -15.99 -4.48
N TYR A 150 13.09 -15.62 -3.77
CA TYR A 150 13.28 -16.03 -2.38
C TYR A 150 13.81 -14.90 -1.53
N TYR A 151 13.43 -14.90 -0.26
CA TYR A 151 13.91 -13.95 0.72
C TYR A 151 15.24 -14.43 1.31
N PRO A 152 16.37 -13.73 1.09
CA PRO A 152 17.68 -14.20 1.55
C PRO A 152 17.76 -14.33 3.09
N CYS A 153 16.97 -13.56 3.82
CA CYS A 153 16.87 -13.66 5.28
C CYS A 153 16.41 -15.03 5.81
N CYS A 154 15.74 -15.86 4.99
CA CYS A 154 15.25 -17.19 5.43
C CYS A 154 15.20 -18.27 4.35
N GLY A 155 15.49 -17.95 3.09
CA GLY A 155 15.45 -18.87 1.96
C GLY A 155 14.05 -19.34 1.56
N ARG A 156 13.00 -18.68 2.06
CA ARG A 156 11.60 -18.96 1.71
C ARG A 156 11.18 -18.19 0.47
N ASP A 157 10.18 -18.70 -0.23
CA ASP A 157 9.65 -18.06 -1.44
C ASP A 157 8.61 -16.97 -1.14
N LEU A 158 7.99 -16.40 -2.19
CA LEU A 158 6.96 -15.35 -2.06
C LEU A 158 5.60 -15.87 -1.57
N ILE A 159 5.38 -17.18 -1.61
CA ILE A 159 4.12 -17.81 -1.20
C ILE A 159 4.13 -18.12 0.29
N ASP A 160 5.33 -18.39 0.82
CA ASP A 160 5.57 -18.68 2.21
C ASP A 160 5.27 -17.51 3.17
N GLU A 161 5.00 -17.85 4.43
CA GLU A 161 4.79 -16.86 5.48
C GLU A 161 6.07 -16.11 5.85
N GLN A 162 5.89 -14.85 6.27
CA GLN A 162 6.97 -14.00 6.73
C GLN A 162 7.73 -14.62 7.91
N CYS A 163 9.06 -14.49 7.89
CA CYS A 163 9.93 -15.23 8.80
C CYS A 163 10.20 -14.51 10.13
N GLN A 164 9.93 -13.21 10.23
CA GLN A 164 10.14 -12.43 11.46
C GLN A 164 8.83 -11.93 12.02
N ILE A 165 8.78 -11.83 13.35
CA ILE A 165 7.67 -11.29 14.11
C ILE A 165 8.24 -10.22 15.05
N GLY A 166 7.61 -9.06 15.09
CA GLY A 166 8.08 -7.94 15.90
C GLY A 166 7.10 -6.79 16.01
N TRP A 167 7.64 -5.65 16.49
CA TRP A 167 6.93 -4.38 16.52
C TRP A 167 6.89 -3.75 15.13
N HIS A 168 5.77 -3.12 14.78
CA HIS A 168 5.78 -2.21 13.63
C HIS A 168 6.75 -1.04 13.90
N LYS A 169 7.48 -0.61 12.87
CA LYS A 169 8.33 0.57 12.92
C LYS A 169 7.89 1.57 11.87
N ALA A 170 7.59 2.79 12.29
CA ALA A 170 7.37 3.87 11.35
C ALA A 170 8.69 4.49 10.90
N ALA A 171 8.68 5.13 9.73
CA ALA A 171 9.81 5.92 9.27
C ALA A 171 10.13 7.05 10.28
N ASP A 172 11.42 7.36 10.42
CA ASP A 172 11.89 8.43 11.28
C ASP A 172 11.18 9.75 10.87
N PRO A 173 10.66 10.54 11.82
CA PRO A 173 10.10 11.87 11.54
C PRO A 173 10.95 12.77 10.63
N GLY A 174 12.28 12.57 10.60
CA GLY A 174 13.20 13.28 9.69
C GLY A 174 13.01 12.94 8.21
N ASP A 175 12.68 11.69 7.90
CA ASP A 175 12.49 11.18 6.54
C ASP A 175 11.04 11.34 6.06
N ARG A 176 10.13 11.76 6.94
CA ARG A 176 8.73 12.03 6.59
C ARG A 176 8.65 13.29 5.71
N PRO A 177 8.05 13.23 4.51
CA PRO A 177 7.78 14.43 3.72
C PRO A 177 6.96 15.43 4.53
N ARG A 178 7.57 16.55 4.95
CA ARG A 178 6.87 17.57 5.74
C ARG A 178 5.76 18.18 4.89
N LYS A 179 4.51 17.90 5.23
CA LYS A 179 3.35 18.68 4.75
C LYS A 179 3.53 20.13 5.21
N ARG A 180 3.99 21.01 4.31
CA ARG A 180 3.91 22.47 4.52
C ARG A 180 2.44 22.84 4.59
N PHE A 181 1.96 23.18 5.79
CA PHE A 181 0.72 23.94 5.92
C PHE A 181 0.98 25.35 5.40
N THR A 182 0.53 25.64 4.18
CA THR A 182 0.46 27.01 3.69
C THR A 182 -0.62 27.73 4.49
N ARG A 183 -0.18 28.64 5.37
CA ARG A 183 -1.04 29.54 6.12
C ARG A 183 -1.57 30.59 5.14
N THR A 184 -2.81 30.45 4.70
CA THR A 184 -3.48 31.46 3.89
C THR A 184 -3.75 32.67 4.78
N GLU A 185 -2.95 33.73 4.62
CA GLU A 185 -3.25 35.03 5.21
C GLU A 185 -4.34 35.69 4.37
N VAL A 186 -5.45 36.01 5.04
CA VAL A 186 -6.58 36.76 4.50
C VAL A 186 -6.24 38.24 4.64
N ILE A 187 -6.28 38.97 3.53
CA ILE A 187 -6.35 40.45 3.49
C ILE A 187 -7.77 40.81 3.11
#